data_AF-A0A3D2V0F4-F1
#
_entry.id   AF-A0A3D2V0F4-F1
#
_cell.length_a   1.000
_cell.length_b   1.000
_cell.length_c   1.000
_cell.angle_alpha   90.00
_cell.angle_beta   90.00
_cell.angle_gamma   90.00
#
_symmetry.space_group_name_H-M   'P 1'
#
loop_
_entity.id
_entity.type
_entity.pdbx_description
1 polymer ?
#
loop_
_entity_poly.entity_id
_entity_poly.type
_entity_poly.pdbx_seq_one_letter_code
_entity_poly.pdbx_strand_id
1 'polypeptide(L)'
;MHLSKTTFLAFCLAITLPLTVFSQSLTWEIKPLALDTNEGVAIADFDGDGKLDVSAGRNWYHNPDFVARPLRNFGDVNGYAESNGDFVYDVDKDGRPDVIATGFFDTKLMWFRNPGKEALRLGQLWEPHLLVDTKNQQNEAQLFEDIDGDGTPEWIVNSWIADRPFLVWRFGKATQEVTVKEPGKPNHVVNVPALAQCTIGVNANGHGMAVGDLNGDGHKDLLVGKGWYESPTSDVLGQTWKYHADWDLHTSVPMLVMDVNSDGRNDLIVGQAHDFGLHWWEQLPPADGKLVWKKHLIDDTVSQLHVLHLADLTGDGSPELITGKRYFA
;
A
#
# COMPACT_ATOMS: atom_id res chain seq x y z
N MET A 1 -42.44 14.55 -62.59
CA MET A 1 -42.18 14.24 -61.16
C MET A 1 -41.22 13.08 -61.11
N HIS A 2 -39.92 13.35 -61.07
CA HIS A 2 -38.82 12.44 -60.66
C HIS A 2 -37.51 13.22 -60.81
N LEU A 3 -36.99 13.73 -59.69
CA LEU A 3 -35.65 14.30 -59.58
C LEU A 3 -34.81 13.27 -58.80
N SER A 4 -33.79 12.72 -59.45
CA SER A 4 -32.82 11.83 -58.82
C SER A 4 -31.93 12.63 -57.87
N LYS A 5 -31.91 12.25 -56.59
CA LYS A 5 -30.93 12.74 -55.62
C LYS A 5 -29.66 11.90 -55.76
N THR A 6 -28.57 12.51 -56.23
CA THR A 6 -27.24 11.92 -56.22
C THR A 6 -26.59 12.24 -54.87
N THR A 7 -26.43 11.22 -54.02
CA THR A 7 -25.73 11.33 -52.74
C THR A 7 -24.22 11.22 -53.00
N PHE A 8 -23.45 12.25 -52.65
CA PHE A 8 -21.99 12.16 -52.60
C PHE A 8 -21.58 11.54 -51.26
N LEU A 9 -20.97 10.35 -51.30
CA LEU A 9 -20.24 9.78 -50.16
C LEU A 9 -18.86 10.46 -50.09
N ALA A 10 -18.60 11.20 -49.02
CA ALA A 10 -17.25 11.66 -48.70
C ALA A 10 -16.49 10.52 -48.02
N PHE A 11 -15.50 9.95 -48.72
CA PHE A 11 -14.53 9.03 -48.11
C PHE A 11 -13.52 9.88 -47.30
N CYS A 12 -13.66 9.91 -45.98
CA CYS A 12 -12.58 10.36 -45.10
C CYS A 12 -11.52 9.26 -45.05
N LEU A 13 -10.42 9.48 -45.78
CA LEU A 13 -9.21 8.66 -45.67
C LEU A 13 -8.54 8.99 -44.32
N ALA A 14 -8.77 8.16 -43.30
CA ALA A 14 -8.05 8.28 -42.03
C ALA A 14 -6.59 7.86 -42.27
N ILE A 15 -5.70 8.84 -42.37
CA ILE A 15 -4.26 8.58 -42.39
C ILE A 15 -3.85 8.24 -40.96
N THR A 16 -3.68 6.94 -40.68
CA THR A 16 -3.05 6.48 -39.43
C THR A 16 -1.56 6.79 -39.52
N LEU A 17 -1.14 7.94 -39.00
CA LEU A 17 0.26 8.22 -38.73
C LEU A 17 0.74 7.22 -37.67
N PRO A 18 1.88 6.52 -37.86
CA PRO A 18 2.46 5.71 -36.81
C PRO A 18 2.84 6.64 -35.66
N LEU A 19 2.24 6.43 -34.49
CA LEU A 19 2.71 7.01 -33.24
C LEU A 19 4.12 6.46 -33.00
N THR A 20 5.14 7.26 -33.29
CA THR A 20 6.47 7.05 -32.75
C THR A 20 6.39 7.23 -31.24
N VAL A 21 6.29 6.11 -30.51
CA VAL A 21 6.49 6.09 -29.07
C VAL A 21 7.97 6.39 -28.85
N PHE A 22 8.27 7.61 -28.43
CA PHE A 22 9.60 7.93 -27.92
C PHE A 22 9.71 7.22 -26.58
N SER A 23 10.50 6.15 -26.50
CA SER A 23 10.94 5.63 -25.21
C SER A 23 11.77 6.73 -24.56
N GLN A 24 11.17 7.42 -23.59
CA GLN A 24 11.87 8.44 -22.84
C GLN A 24 12.89 7.72 -21.96
N SER A 25 14.18 7.96 -22.21
CA SER A 25 15.22 7.38 -21.36
C SER A 25 15.11 8.00 -19.97
N LEU A 26 14.80 7.18 -18.96
CA LEU A 26 14.76 7.60 -17.56
C LEU A 26 16.18 7.93 -17.08
N THR A 27 16.34 9.09 -16.46
CA THR A 27 17.56 9.50 -15.77
C THR A 27 17.27 9.67 -14.29
N TRP A 28 18.10 9.08 -13.45
CA TRP A 28 17.88 9.05 -12.01
C TRP A 28 18.91 9.90 -11.28
N GLU A 29 18.45 10.66 -10.30
CA GLU A 29 19.28 11.21 -9.23
C GLU A 29 19.03 10.38 -7.97
N ILE A 30 20.09 9.78 -7.41
CA ILE A 30 19.98 9.01 -6.17
C ILE A 30 20.40 9.91 -5.02
N LYS A 31 19.49 10.11 -4.07
CA LYS A 31 19.74 10.89 -2.86
C LYS A 31 19.55 10.03 -1.61
N PRO A 32 20.64 9.66 -0.90
CA PRO A 32 20.53 8.96 0.36
C PRO A 32 19.83 9.84 1.41
N LEU A 33 18.72 9.36 1.96
CA LEU A 33 17.95 10.10 2.98
C LEU A 33 18.48 9.80 4.39
N ALA A 34 18.67 8.53 4.70
CA ALA A 34 19.22 8.05 5.97
C ALA A 34 20.04 6.77 5.80
N LEU A 35 20.87 6.49 6.79
CA LEU A 35 21.51 5.20 6.99
C LEU A 35 21.02 4.62 8.31
N ASP A 36 19.90 3.91 8.26
CA ASP A 36 19.27 3.26 9.41
C ASP A 36 18.60 1.94 9.00
N THR A 37 17.91 1.31 9.96
CA THR A 37 17.19 0.04 9.77
C THR A 37 15.68 0.23 9.67
N ASN A 38 15.23 1.42 9.27
CA ASN A 38 13.80 1.70 9.09
C ASN A 38 13.27 0.99 7.84
N GLU A 39 12.03 0.49 7.94
CA GLU A 39 11.33 -0.20 6.84
C GLU A 39 10.09 0.56 6.35
N GLY A 40 9.71 1.68 6.99
CA GLY A 40 8.59 2.51 6.61
C GLY A 40 8.98 3.70 5.72
N VAL A 41 8.22 3.95 4.67
CA VAL A 41 8.32 5.18 3.88
C VAL A 41 6.93 5.64 3.46
N ALA A 42 6.65 6.94 3.55
CA ALA A 42 5.45 7.52 2.97
C ALA A 42 5.76 8.86 2.30
N ILE A 43 4.84 9.31 1.46
CA ILE A 43 4.99 10.51 0.64
C ILE A 43 3.73 11.36 0.79
N ALA A 44 3.88 12.64 1.11
CA ALA A 44 2.80 13.62 1.19
C ALA A 44 3.34 15.06 1.18
N ASP A 45 2.46 16.03 0.97
CA ASP A 45 2.80 17.46 1.15
C ASP A 45 2.67 17.81 2.64
N PHE A 46 3.74 17.60 3.42
CA PHE A 46 3.69 17.74 4.87
C PHE A 46 3.67 19.19 5.34
N ASP A 47 4.22 20.12 4.55
CA ASP A 47 4.31 21.54 4.91
C ASP A 47 3.35 22.48 4.15
N GLY A 48 2.55 21.92 3.24
CA GLY A 48 1.49 22.59 2.50
C GLY A 48 2.02 23.50 1.38
N ASP A 49 3.18 23.18 0.79
CA ASP A 49 3.78 23.95 -0.30
C ASP A 49 3.38 23.45 -1.70
N GLY A 50 2.61 22.37 -1.79
CA GLY A 50 2.15 21.74 -3.01
C GLY A 50 3.14 20.75 -3.63
N LYS A 51 4.26 20.45 -2.97
CA LYS A 51 5.22 19.43 -3.39
C LYS A 51 5.22 18.26 -2.42
N LEU A 52 5.51 17.09 -2.95
CA LEU A 52 5.60 15.87 -2.16
C LEU A 52 6.93 15.80 -1.42
N ASP A 53 6.83 15.66 -0.11
CA ASP A 53 7.89 15.35 0.85
C ASP A 53 7.92 13.84 1.16
N VAL A 54 8.91 13.39 1.93
CA VAL A 54 9.07 11.99 2.33
C VAL A 54 9.09 11.85 3.85
N SER A 55 8.38 10.87 4.43
CA SER A 55 8.64 10.39 5.79
C SER A 55 9.40 9.07 5.71
N ALA A 56 10.43 8.90 6.55
CA ALA A 56 11.07 7.62 6.74
C ALA A 56 11.77 7.57 8.09
N GLY A 57 11.42 6.58 8.90
CA GLY A 57 12.04 6.35 10.20
C GLY A 57 11.79 7.51 11.16
N ARG A 58 12.87 8.06 11.71
CA ARG A 58 12.80 9.13 12.74
C ARG A 58 12.52 10.51 12.16
N ASN A 59 12.58 10.65 10.83
CA ASN A 59 12.59 11.94 10.16
C ASN A 59 11.55 12.05 9.04
N TRP A 60 11.26 13.29 8.67
CA TRP A 60 10.72 13.65 7.36
C TRP A 60 11.76 14.47 6.58
N TYR A 61 11.62 14.48 5.26
CA TYR A 61 12.57 15.05 4.32
C TYR A 61 11.82 15.97 3.36
N HIS A 62 12.07 17.26 3.52
CA HIS A 62 11.38 18.31 2.79
C HIS A 62 11.88 18.47 1.35
N ASN A 63 11.00 18.58 0.38
CA ASN A 63 11.33 18.83 -1.02
C ASN A 63 11.74 20.30 -1.24
N PRO A 64 12.84 20.64 -1.95
CA PRO A 64 13.69 19.75 -2.76
C PRO A 64 15.01 19.35 -2.08
N ASP A 65 15.30 19.91 -0.90
CA ASP A 65 16.61 19.71 -0.26
C ASP A 65 16.75 18.33 0.40
N PHE A 66 15.64 17.63 0.64
CA PHE A 66 15.52 16.35 1.33
C PHE A 66 16.44 16.25 2.55
N VAL A 67 16.58 17.36 3.29
CA VAL A 67 17.35 17.40 4.54
C VAL A 67 16.48 16.81 5.65
N ALA A 68 17.06 15.90 6.43
CA ALA A 68 16.39 15.27 7.56
C ALA A 68 15.87 16.31 8.57
N ARG A 69 14.58 16.22 8.87
CA ARG A 69 13.89 17.01 9.90
C ARG A 69 13.18 16.06 10.86
N PRO A 70 13.15 16.34 12.17
CA PRO A 70 12.62 15.41 13.15
C PRO A 70 11.12 15.16 12.93
N LEU A 71 10.71 13.90 12.98
CA LEU A 71 9.31 13.46 12.98
C LEU A 71 8.99 12.78 14.30
N ARG A 72 9.68 11.69 14.63
CA ARG A 72 9.39 10.86 15.80
C ARG A 72 10.65 10.25 16.42
N ASN A 73 10.49 9.68 17.62
CA ASN A 73 11.48 8.83 18.26
C ASN A 73 10.87 7.46 18.56
N PHE A 74 11.68 6.42 18.44
CA PHE A 74 11.33 5.04 18.76
C PHE A 74 12.60 4.24 19.09
N GLY A 75 12.41 3.09 19.73
CA GLY A 75 13.49 2.17 20.08
C GLY A 75 13.76 1.14 18.98
N ASP A 76 14.73 0.27 19.26
CA ASP A 76 15.00 -0.90 18.44
C ASP A 76 14.83 -2.15 19.31
N VAL A 77 14.17 -3.18 18.79
CA VAL A 77 13.90 -4.45 19.49
C VAL A 77 14.38 -5.59 18.62
N ASN A 78 15.29 -6.42 19.14
CA ASN A 78 15.87 -7.57 18.43
C ASN A 78 16.49 -7.24 17.06
N GLY A 79 17.04 -6.03 16.91
CA GLY A 79 17.64 -5.57 15.65
C GLY A 79 16.65 -4.97 14.64
N TYR A 80 15.37 -4.87 15.00
CA TYR A 80 14.34 -4.18 14.23
C TYR A 80 14.08 -2.81 14.83
N ALA A 81 14.12 -1.77 13.98
CA ALA A 81 13.56 -0.48 14.34
C ALA A 81 12.05 -0.64 14.56
N GLU A 82 11.48 0.02 15.57
CA GLU A 82 10.02 0.12 15.76
C GLU A 82 9.43 1.09 14.72
N SER A 83 9.60 0.74 13.44
CA SER A 83 9.30 1.54 12.25
C SER A 83 9.15 0.59 11.06
N ASN A 84 8.05 -0.15 11.05
CA ASN A 84 7.69 -1.15 10.05
C ASN A 84 6.39 -0.67 9.40
N GLY A 85 6.53 0.16 8.36
CA GLY A 85 5.44 0.86 7.68
C GLY A 85 5.22 2.31 8.15
N ASP A 86 5.16 3.22 7.17
CA ASP A 86 4.67 4.60 7.33
C ASP A 86 3.48 4.77 6.39
N PHE A 87 2.40 5.37 6.88
CA PHE A 87 1.18 5.62 6.10
C PHE A 87 0.70 7.03 6.37
N VAL A 88 0.13 7.68 5.36
CA VAL A 88 -0.36 9.05 5.47
C VAL A 88 -1.88 9.07 5.53
N TYR A 89 -2.40 9.81 6.51
CA TYR A 89 -3.84 10.03 6.67
C TYR A 89 -4.10 11.32 7.45
N ASP A 90 -5.23 11.99 7.22
CA ASP A 90 -5.67 13.12 8.05
C ASP A 90 -6.59 12.58 9.16
N VAL A 91 -5.98 12.23 10.30
CA VAL A 91 -6.65 11.46 11.36
C VAL A 91 -7.64 12.32 12.13
N ASP A 92 -7.29 13.57 12.39
CA ASP A 92 -8.13 14.52 13.13
C ASP A 92 -8.95 15.47 12.24
N LYS A 93 -8.85 15.31 10.91
CA LYS A 93 -9.58 16.07 9.90
C LYS A 93 -9.25 17.56 9.92
N ASP A 94 -8.00 17.90 10.24
CA ASP A 94 -7.52 19.28 10.27
C ASP A 94 -6.97 19.78 8.92
N GLY A 95 -6.97 18.91 7.90
CA GLY A 95 -6.53 19.19 6.54
C GLY A 95 -5.03 19.04 6.35
N ARG A 96 -4.29 18.52 7.34
CA ARG A 96 -2.86 18.24 7.23
C ARG A 96 -2.61 16.73 7.22
N PRO A 97 -1.69 16.24 6.41
CA PRO A 97 -1.33 14.83 6.41
C PRO A 97 -0.56 14.48 7.69
N ASP A 98 -1.10 13.55 8.47
CA ASP A 98 -0.42 12.90 9.59
C ASP A 98 0.29 11.62 9.14
N VAL A 99 1.15 11.08 10.01
CA VAL A 99 1.81 9.79 9.77
C VAL A 99 1.28 8.74 10.74
N ILE A 100 0.79 7.62 10.24
CA ILE A 100 0.43 6.42 11.00
C ILE A 100 1.56 5.40 10.87
N ALA A 101 1.99 4.81 11.98
CA ALA A 101 3.04 3.79 11.96
C ALA A 101 2.96 2.84 13.17
N THR A 102 3.61 1.69 13.01
CA THR A 102 3.82 0.69 14.06
C THR A 102 5.19 0.02 13.90
N GLY A 103 5.51 -0.93 14.77
CA GLY A 103 6.71 -1.74 14.69
C GLY A 103 6.40 -3.21 14.43
N PHE A 104 7.41 -3.95 13.95
CA PHE A 104 7.32 -5.39 13.69
C PHE A 104 6.85 -6.19 14.93
N PHE A 105 7.34 -5.82 16.11
CA PHE A 105 6.95 -6.43 17.41
C PHE A 105 6.01 -5.55 18.25
N ASP A 106 5.72 -4.31 17.84
CA ASP A 106 4.90 -3.40 18.63
C ASP A 106 3.42 -3.78 18.47
N THR A 107 2.67 -3.69 19.56
CA THR A 107 1.22 -3.90 19.54
C THR A 107 0.46 -2.60 19.28
N LYS A 108 1.13 -1.46 19.39
CA LYS A 108 0.48 -0.15 19.29
C LYS A 108 0.58 0.37 17.87
N LEU A 109 -0.58 0.65 17.29
CA LEU A 109 -0.68 1.50 16.13
C LEU A 109 -0.73 2.95 16.61
N MET A 110 0.27 3.72 16.23
CA MET A 110 0.40 5.12 16.61
C MET A 110 0.11 6.00 15.41
N TRP A 111 -0.46 7.17 15.64
CA TRP A 111 -0.42 8.27 14.69
C TRP A 111 0.39 9.43 15.27
N PHE A 112 1.12 10.10 14.39
CA PHE A 112 1.98 11.22 14.69
C PHE A 112 1.34 12.43 14.03
N ARG A 113 0.82 13.33 14.85
CA ARG A 113 0.06 14.48 14.37
C ARG A 113 0.99 15.50 13.72
N ASN A 114 0.66 15.94 12.51
CA ASN A 114 1.38 17.01 11.84
C ASN A 114 1.25 18.30 12.66
N PRO A 115 2.37 18.86 13.17
CA PRO A 115 2.31 19.99 14.08
C PRO A 115 2.09 21.33 13.35
N GLY A 116 2.06 21.31 12.02
CA GLY A 116 1.86 22.46 11.16
C GLY A 116 3.13 23.23 10.83
N LYS A 117 3.01 24.08 9.81
CA LYS A 117 4.13 24.77 9.14
C LYS A 117 5.15 25.43 10.07
N GLU A 118 4.70 26.14 11.10
CA GLU A 118 5.63 26.84 12.00
C GLU A 118 6.40 25.88 12.91
N ALA A 119 5.75 24.83 13.44
CA ALA A 119 6.42 23.84 14.26
C ALA A 119 7.36 22.94 13.42
N LEU A 120 6.97 22.61 12.20
CA LEU A 120 7.83 21.95 11.21
C LEU A 120 9.08 22.78 10.90
N ARG A 121 8.91 24.10 10.68
CA ARG A 121 10.02 25.03 10.44
C ARG A 121 10.97 25.14 11.64
N LEU A 122 10.45 25.01 12.85
CA LEU A 122 11.23 25.02 14.09
C LEU A 122 11.88 23.66 14.41
N GLY A 123 11.65 22.63 13.60
CA GLY A 123 12.22 21.30 13.79
C GLY A 123 11.67 20.60 15.05
N GLN A 124 10.36 20.71 15.28
CA GLN A 124 9.73 20.01 16.39
C GLN A 124 9.30 18.59 16.03
N LEU A 125 9.33 17.70 17.02
CA LEU A 125 8.76 16.37 16.91
C LEU A 125 7.24 16.44 16.82
N TRP A 126 6.68 15.47 16.13
CA TRP A 126 5.25 15.29 15.95
C TRP A 126 4.71 14.59 17.19
N GLU A 127 3.58 15.04 17.71
CA GLU A 127 3.02 14.48 18.94
C GLU A 127 2.47 13.06 18.66
N PRO A 128 2.93 12.02 19.38
CA PRO A 128 2.45 10.67 19.17
C PRO A 128 1.15 10.43 19.94
N HIS A 129 0.21 9.76 19.28
CA HIS A 129 -1.09 9.43 19.82
C HIS A 129 -1.46 7.99 19.47
N LEU A 130 -2.03 7.25 20.43
CA LEU A 130 -2.45 5.87 20.21
C LEU A 130 -3.74 5.84 19.37
N LEU A 131 -3.74 5.12 18.26
CA LEU A 131 -4.95 4.78 17.52
C LEU A 131 -5.62 3.54 18.12
N VAL A 132 -4.85 2.45 18.25
CA VAL A 132 -5.31 1.18 18.82
C VAL A 132 -4.13 0.36 19.32
N ASP A 133 -4.34 -0.41 20.37
CA ASP A 133 -3.43 -1.46 20.80
C ASP A 133 -3.97 -2.81 20.32
N THR A 134 -3.40 -3.33 19.24
CA THR A 134 -3.82 -4.56 18.54
C THR A 134 -3.61 -5.81 19.39
N LYS A 135 -2.78 -5.72 20.44
CA LYS A 135 -2.27 -6.85 21.24
C LYS A 135 -1.51 -7.91 20.43
N ASN A 136 -1.21 -7.64 19.15
CA ASN A 136 -0.48 -8.55 18.28
C ASN A 136 0.99 -8.13 18.20
N GLN A 137 1.88 -9.08 18.48
CA GLN A 137 3.34 -8.90 18.40
C GLN A 137 3.93 -9.69 17.25
N GLN A 138 3.08 -10.25 16.38
CA GLN A 138 3.47 -11.09 15.26
C GLN A 138 3.18 -10.41 13.92
N ASN A 139 3.51 -9.13 13.77
CA ASN A 139 3.22 -8.34 12.57
C ASN A 139 4.31 -8.55 11.52
N GLU A 140 3.95 -8.87 10.28
CA GLU A 140 4.95 -9.01 9.20
C GLU A 140 5.05 -7.73 8.37
N ALA A 141 3.92 -7.30 7.81
CA ALA A 141 3.81 -6.11 6.98
C ALA A 141 2.38 -5.55 7.04
N GLN A 142 2.24 -4.33 6.56
CA GLN A 142 1.02 -3.55 6.66
C GLN A 142 0.60 -3.01 5.29
N LEU A 143 -0.70 -2.96 5.07
CA LEU A 143 -1.32 -2.22 3.96
C LEU A 143 -2.37 -1.28 4.55
N PHE A 144 -2.62 -0.20 3.83
CA PHE A 144 -3.59 0.81 4.23
C PHE A 144 -4.47 1.14 3.03
N GLU A 145 -5.56 0.39 2.92
CA GLU A 145 -6.41 0.36 1.73
C GLU A 145 -7.88 0.29 2.09
N ASP A 146 -8.70 0.98 1.32
CA ASP A 146 -10.16 0.86 1.37
C ASP A 146 -10.55 -0.48 0.73
N ILE A 147 -11.02 -1.42 1.54
CA ILE A 147 -11.41 -2.77 1.09
C ILE A 147 -12.92 -2.97 1.04
N ASP A 148 -13.71 -2.10 1.65
CA ASP A 148 -15.18 -2.17 1.63
C ASP A 148 -15.84 -1.13 0.71
N GLY A 149 -15.05 -0.22 0.15
CA GLY A 149 -15.46 0.79 -0.82
C GLY A 149 -16.11 2.02 -0.19
N ASP A 150 -15.93 2.25 1.11
CA ASP A 150 -16.54 3.40 1.81
C ASP A 150 -15.77 4.73 1.65
N GLY A 151 -14.59 4.69 1.02
CA GLY A 151 -13.69 5.83 0.83
C GLY A 151 -12.72 6.05 1.99
N THR A 152 -12.77 5.24 3.04
CA THR A 152 -11.88 5.23 4.19
C THR A 152 -10.96 4.02 4.11
N PRO A 153 -9.64 4.18 4.25
CA PRO A 153 -8.74 3.04 4.28
C PRO A 153 -8.81 2.26 5.60
N GLU A 154 -8.69 0.94 5.49
CA GLU A 154 -8.49 0.04 6.61
C GLU A 154 -7.02 -0.21 6.90
N TRP A 155 -6.68 -0.41 8.17
CA TRP A 155 -5.38 -0.92 8.59
C TRP A 155 -5.35 -2.45 8.49
N ILE A 156 -4.59 -2.96 7.53
CA ILE A 156 -4.48 -4.39 7.23
C ILE A 156 -3.09 -4.83 7.63
N VAL A 157 -2.97 -5.85 8.47
CA VAL A 157 -1.67 -6.39 8.89
C VAL A 157 -1.68 -7.90 8.85
N ASN A 158 -0.71 -8.47 8.13
CA ASN A 158 -0.50 -9.91 8.12
C ASN A 158 0.44 -10.33 9.26
N SER A 159 0.53 -11.64 9.45
CA SER A 159 1.41 -12.28 10.43
C SER A 159 2.35 -13.25 9.76
N TRP A 160 3.60 -13.26 10.18
CA TRP A 160 4.57 -14.27 9.76
C TRP A 160 4.20 -15.68 10.24
N ILE A 161 3.30 -15.80 11.23
CA ILE A 161 2.77 -17.07 11.69
C ILE A 161 1.55 -17.44 10.84
N ALA A 162 1.72 -18.47 10.01
CA ALA A 162 0.80 -18.76 8.92
C ALA A 162 -0.57 -19.33 9.32
N ASP A 163 -0.79 -19.73 10.57
CA ASP A 163 -2.06 -20.23 11.10
C ASP A 163 -2.77 -19.23 12.03
N ARG A 164 -2.30 -17.98 12.10
CA ARG A 164 -2.97 -16.92 12.85
C ARG A 164 -4.24 -16.43 12.15
N PRO A 165 -5.19 -15.86 12.90
CA PRO A 165 -6.26 -15.07 12.32
C PRO A 165 -5.72 -13.94 11.44
N PHE A 166 -6.42 -13.64 10.35
CA PHE A 166 -6.16 -12.46 9.53
C PHE A 166 -7.10 -11.33 10.00
N LEU A 167 -6.50 -10.28 10.56
CA LEU A 167 -7.21 -9.21 11.23
C LEU A 167 -7.02 -7.90 10.47
N VAL A 168 -8.10 -7.13 10.42
CA VAL A 168 -8.14 -5.80 9.82
C VAL A 168 -8.70 -4.84 10.87
N TRP A 169 -8.27 -3.59 10.86
CA TRP A 169 -8.80 -2.56 11.75
C TRP A 169 -9.36 -1.41 10.92
N ARG A 170 -10.67 -1.17 11.05
CA ARG A 170 -11.36 -0.08 10.36
C ARG A 170 -11.49 1.13 11.25
N PHE A 171 -11.55 2.32 10.67
CA PHE A 171 -11.96 3.50 11.41
C PHE A 171 -13.43 3.37 11.82
N GLY A 172 -13.67 3.23 13.12
CA GLY A 172 -15.00 3.02 13.67
C GLY A 172 -15.82 4.32 13.78
N LYS A 173 -17.12 4.15 14.03
CA LYS A 173 -18.01 5.26 14.40
C LYS A 173 -17.74 5.83 15.79
N ALA A 174 -17.08 5.06 16.65
CA ALA A 174 -16.66 5.53 17.96
C ALA A 174 -15.48 6.47 17.80
N THR A 175 -15.43 7.52 18.61
CA THR A 175 -14.30 8.45 18.68
C THR A 175 -13.59 8.31 20.02
N GLN A 176 -12.34 8.77 20.05
CA GLN A 176 -11.55 8.96 21.25
C GLN A 176 -11.09 10.42 21.32
N GLU A 177 -11.04 10.96 22.54
CA GLU A 177 -10.54 12.30 22.80
C GLU A 177 -9.02 12.29 22.89
N VAL A 178 -8.38 13.14 22.09
CA VAL A 178 -6.93 13.35 22.09
C VAL A 178 -6.65 14.78 22.50
N THR A 179 -5.80 14.96 23.51
CA THR A 179 -5.29 16.30 23.87
C THR A 179 -4.14 16.66 22.94
N VAL A 180 -4.33 17.71 22.16
CA VAL A 180 -3.34 18.27 21.25
C VAL A 180 -2.57 19.38 21.94
N LYS A 181 -1.24 19.34 21.83
CA LYS A 181 -0.33 20.37 22.33
C LYS A 181 0.35 21.07 21.16
N GLU A 182 -0.03 22.31 20.92
CA GLU A 182 0.62 23.15 19.91
C GLU A 182 1.47 24.25 20.58
N PRO A 183 2.71 24.48 20.11
CA PRO A 183 3.57 25.53 20.65
C PRO A 183 2.91 26.90 20.56
N GLY A 184 2.93 27.62 21.67
CA GLY A 184 2.37 28.98 21.74
C GLY A 184 0.84 29.04 21.69
N LYS A 185 0.14 27.90 21.74
CA LYS A 185 -1.31 27.83 21.82
C LYS A 185 -1.76 27.07 23.08
N PRO A 186 -2.95 27.35 23.61
CA PRO A 186 -3.54 26.53 24.65
C PRO A 186 -3.78 25.11 24.15
N ASN A 187 -3.58 24.13 25.04
CA ASN A 187 -3.98 22.76 24.78
C ASN A 187 -5.49 22.70 24.50
N HIS A 188 -5.88 21.86 23.56
CA HIS A 188 -7.28 21.61 23.23
C HIS A 188 -7.50 20.12 22.95
N VAL A 189 -8.75 19.71 22.96
CA VAL A 189 -9.15 18.33 22.71
C VAL A 189 -9.72 18.23 21.31
N VAL A 190 -9.25 17.24 20.56
CA VAL A 190 -9.82 16.83 19.27
C VAL A 190 -10.44 15.45 19.42
N ASN A 191 -11.49 15.19 18.64
CA ASN A 191 -12.10 13.86 18.55
C ASN A 191 -11.55 13.17 17.31
N VAL A 192 -10.86 12.06 17.50
CA VAL A 192 -10.35 11.23 16.41
C VAL A 192 -11.10 9.90 16.38
N PRO A 193 -11.23 9.24 15.21
CA PRO A 193 -11.85 7.93 15.13
C PRO A 193 -11.06 6.89 15.95
N ALA A 194 -11.78 6.01 16.64
CA ALA A 194 -11.22 4.81 17.25
C ALA A 194 -11.29 3.66 16.26
N LEU A 195 -10.24 2.85 16.17
CA LEU A 195 -10.24 1.71 15.26
C LEU A 195 -10.98 0.51 15.89
N ALA A 196 -11.76 -0.18 15.07
CA ALA A 196 -12.46 -1.40 15.44
C ALA A 196 -11.85 -2.60 14.72
N GLN A 197 -11.56 -3.67 15.47
CA GLN A 197 -11.05 -4.92 14.92
C GLN A 197 -12.14 -5.66 14.13
N CYS A 198 -11.75 -6.13 12.96
CA CYS A 198 -12.51 -6.95 12.02
C CYS A 198 -11.76 -8.27 11.83
N THR A 199 -12.47 -9.40 11.92
CA THR A 199 -11.88 -10.73 11.73
C THR A 199 -12.23 -11.21 10.33
N ILE A 200 -11.27 -11.14 9.42
CA ILE A 200 -11.45 -11.60 8.04
C ILE A 200 -11.24 -13.10 7.96
N GLY A 201 -10.16 -13.59 8.57
CA GLY A 201 -9.74 -14.99 8.50
C GLY A 201 -9.46 -15.58 9.87
N VAL A 202 -9.68 -16.88 10.04
CA VAL A 202 -9.50 -17.56 11.34
C VAL A 202 -8.16 -18.28 11.48
N ASN A 203 -7.66 -18.92 10.42
CA ASN A 203 -6.52 -19.87 10.50
C ASN A 203 -5.57 -19.83 9.28
N ALA A 204 -5.56 -18.75 8.49
CA ALA A 204 -4.62 -18.62 7.38
C ALA A 204 -4.01 -17.22 7.31
N ASN A 205 -2.70 -17.18 7.17
CA ASN A 205 -1.89 -15.98 7.14
C ASN A 205 -0.55 -16.32 6.46
N GLY A 206 0.52 -15.64 6.82
CA GLY A 206 1.88 -15.95 6.39
C GLY A 206 2.54 -14.78 5.69
N HIS A 207 3.81 -14.96 5.31
CA HIS A 207 4.58 -13.96 4.59
C HIS A 207 4.10 -13.84 3.14
N GLY A 208 3.87 -12.60 2.69
CA GLY A 208 3.20 -12.30 1.43
C GLY A 208 1.77 -11.85 1.70
N MET A 209 1.40 -10.71 1.13
CA MET A 209 0.09 -10.11 1.29
C MET A 209 -0.23 -9.25 0.07
N ALA A 210 -1.50 -9.19 -0.32
CA ALA A 210 -1.99 -8.22 -1.28
C ALA A 210 -3.47 -7.95 -1.06
N VAL A 211 -3.96 -6.84 -1.61
CA VAL A 211 -5.38 -6.66 -1.84
C VAL A 211 -5.61 -6.36 -3.32
N GLY A 212 -6.70 -6.91 -3.86
CA GLY A 212 -7.08 -6.74 -5.25
C GLY A 212 -8.14 -7.75 -5.68
N ASP A 213 -8.90 -7.43 -6.72
CA ASP A 213 -9.95 -8.31 -7.26
C ASP A 213 -9.32 -9.51 -7.97
N LEU A 214 -9.14 -10.63 -7.29
CA LEU A 214 -8.43 -11.77 -7.85
C LEU A 214 -9.32 -12.62 -8.74
N ASN A 215 -10.59 -12.72 -8.38
CA ASN A 215 -11.57 -13.58 -9.06
C ASN A 215 -12.35 -12.86 -10.18
N GLY A 216 -12.17 -11.54 -10.33
CA GLY A 216 -12.80 -10.71 -11.36
C GLY A 216 -14.27 -10.37 -11.06
N ASP A 217 -14.70 -10.42 -9.80
CA ASP A 217 -16.08 -10.15 -9.40
C ASP A 217 -16.37 -8.67 -9.07
N GLY A 218 -15.33 -7.83 -9.11
CA GLY A 218 -15.40 -6.40 -8.84
C GLY A 218 -15.20 -6.03 -7.36
N HIS A 219 -14.92 -6.98 -6.48
CA HIS A 219 -14.60 -6.75 -5.07
C HIS A 219 -13.12 -7.06 -4.79
N LYS A 220 -12.51 -6.28 -3.90
CA LYS A 220 -11.11 -6.49 -3.51
C LYS A 220 -10.99 -7.71 -2.60
N ASP A 221 -10.26 -8.73 -3.05
CA ASP A 221 -9.88 -9.89 -2.25
C ASP A 221 -8.64 -9.60 -1.38
N LEU A 222 -8.40 -10.44 -0.38
CA LEU A 222 -7.22 -10.37 0.49
C LEU A 222 -6.37 -11.62 0.31
N LEU A 223 -5.16 -11.46 -0.19
CA LEU A 223 -4.22 -12.55 -0.43
C LEU A 223 -3.22 -12.64 0.73
N VAL A 224 -2.83 -13.87 1.07
CA VAL A 224 -1.84 -14.20 2.10
C VAL A 224 -0.89 -15.28 1.58
N GLY A 225 0.21 -15.54 2.30
CA GLY A 225 1.17 -16.59 1.93
C GLY A 225 0.53 -17.96 1.66
N LYS A 226 -0.53 -18.34 2.38
CA LYS A 226 -1.20 -19.65 2.22
C LYS A 226 -2.44 -19.66 1.31
N GLY A 227 -2.74 -18.60 0.58
CA GLY A 227 -3.93 -18.56 -0.28
C GLY A 227 -4.59 -17.19 -0.27
N TRP A 228 -5.91 -17.17 -0.38
CA TRP A 228 -6.65 -15.92 -0.43
C TRP A 228 -8.02 -16.01 0.22
N TYR A 229 -8.53 -14.86 0.61
CA TYR A 229 -9.84 -14.63 1.18
C TYR A 229 -10.68 -13.92 0.13
N GLU A 230 -11.79 -14.56 -0.25
CA GLU A 230 -12.80 -14.03 -1.18
C GLU A 230 -13.69 -13.04 -0.46
N SER A 231 -13.71 -11.79 -0.93
CA SER A 231 -14.53 -10.74 -0.33
C SER A 231 -16.02 -11.05 -0.49
N PRO A 232 -16.84 -10.91 0.57
CA PRO A 232 -18.28 -11.01 0.43
C PRO A 232 -18.84 -9.75 -0.26
N THR A 233 -20.00 -9.88 -0.90
CA THR A 233 -20.66 -8.75 -1.59
C THR A 233 -21.35 -7.75 -0.65
N SER A 234 -21.37 -8.02 0.66
CA SER A 234 -22.02 -7.17 1.67
C SER A 234 -21.42 -7.42 3.04
N ASP A 235 -21.45 -6.41 3.93
CA ASP A 235 -20.90 -6.51 5.29
C ASP A 235 -19.45 -7.01 5.32
N VAL A 236 -18.64 -6.47 4.40
CA VAL A 236 -17.22 -6.83 4.16
C VAL A 236 -16.41 -6.92 5.46
N LEU A 237 -16.64 -5.99 6.38
CA LEU A 237 -15.88 -5.89 7.64
C LEU A 237 -16.62 -6.46 8.87
N GLY A 238 -17.84 -6.99 8.71
CA GLY A 238 -18.66 -7.54 9.78
C GLY A 238 -18.66 -9.06 9.88
N GLN A 239 -18.03 -9.75 8.92
CA GLN A 239 -18.00 -11.21 8.84
C GLN A 239 -16.64 -11.76 8.39
N THR A 240 -16.47 -13.07 8.57
CA THR A 240 -15.31 -13.80 8.03
C THR A 240 -15.49 -14.07 6.54
N TRP A 241 -14.40 -14.05 5.80
CA TRP A 241 -14.37 -14.27 4.35
C TRP A 241 -14.17 -15.75 4.02
N LYS A 242 -14.57 -16.14 2.81
CA LYS A 242 -14.37 -17.51 2.34
C LYS A 242 -12.91 -17.69 1.94
N TYR A 243 -12.25 -18.68 2.55
CA TYR A 243 -10.83 -18.94 2.31
C TYR A 243 -10.60 -20.00 1.23
N HIS A 244 -9.62 -19.74 0.36
CA HIS A 244 -9.17 -20.64 -0.69
C HIS A 244 -7.68 -20.93 -0.51
N ALA A 245 -7.36 -22.18 -0.22
CA ALA A 245 -5.98 -22.66 -0.03
C ALA A 245 -5.33 -23.04 -1.37
N ASP A 246 -5.30 -22.08 -2.30
CA ASP A 246 -4.87 -22.33 -3.67
C ASP A 246 -3.33 -22.42 -3.82
N TRP A 247 -2.58 -21.91 -2.83
CA TRP A 247 -1.12 -21.92 -2.85
C TRP A 247 -0.49 -21.93 -1.45
N ASP A 248 0.83 -22.14 -1.42
CA ASP A 248 1.68 -21.99 -0.24
C ASP A 248 2.97 -21.30 -0.69
N LEU A 249 3.02 -19.99 -0.48
CA LEU A 249 3.99 -19.06 -1.04
C LEU A 249 4.67 -18.26 0.06
N HIS A 250 5.89 -17.80 -0.23
CA HIS A 250 6.68 -16.92 0.61
C HIS A 250 7.10 -15.69 -0.20
N THR A 251 6.16 -14.78 -0.42
CA THR A 251 6.24 -13.73 -1.46
C THR A 251 6.39 -12.33 -0.89
N SER A 252 6.65 -11.38 -1.79
CA SER A 252 6.69 -9.95 -1.50
C SER A 252 5.42 -9.43 -0.82
N VAL A 253 5.57 -8.32 -0.09
CA VAL A 253 4.45 -7.53 0.41
C VAL A 253 4.60 -6.08 -0.12
N PRO A 254 3.69 -5.61 -1.00
CA PRO A 254 2.57 -6.35 -1.56
C PRO A 254 3.00 -7.36 -2.65
N MET A 255 2.12 -8.34 -2.94
CA MET A 255 2.01 -8.92 -4.28
C MET A 255 1.14 -7.99 -5.15
N LEU A 256 1.33 -7.96 -6.46
CA LEU A 256 0.49 -7.14 -7.34
C LEU A 256 -0.60 -7.98 -7.97
N VAL A 257 -1.84 -7.50 -7.94
CA VAL A 257 -3.02 -8.11 -8.58
C VAL A 257 -3.41 -7.24 -9.77
N MET A 258 -3.25 -7.74 -11.00
CA MET A 258 -3.57 -6.99 -12.22
C MET A 258 -3.67 -7.90 -13.45
N ASP A 259 -4.44 -7.51 -14.45
CA ASP A 259 -4.45 -8.14 -15.77
C ASP A 259 -3.19 -7.74 -16.57
N VAL A 260 -2.19 -8.64 -16.62
CA VAL A 260 -0.88 -8.34 -17.24
C VAL A 260 -0.93 -8.51 -18.76
N ASN A 261 -1.73 -9.46 -19.25
CA ASN A 261 -1.80 -9.83 -20.67
C ASN A 261 -3.04 -9.29 -21.40
N SER A 262 -3.87 -8.48 -20.71
CA SER A 262 -5.11 -7.89 -21.21
C SER A 262 -6.16 -8.92 -21.64
N ASP A 263 -6.23 -10.05 -20.94
CA ASP A 263 -7.19 -11.12 -21.24
C ASP A 263 -8.47 -11.12 -20.39
N GLY A 264 -8.61 -10.11 -19.54
CA GLY A 264 -9.76 -9.88 -18.67
C GLY A 264 -9.74 -10.66 -17.37
N ARG A 265 -8.61 -11.32 -17.03
CA ARG A 265 -8.40 -12.00 -15.75
C ARG A 265 -7.24 -11.35 -15.01
N ASN A 266 -7.39 -11.19 -13.69
CA ASN A 266 -6.33 -10.62 -12.88
C ASN A 266 -5.30 -11.69 -12.53
N ASP A 267 -4.05 -11.39 -12.85
CA ASP A 267 -2.86 -12.17 -12.59
C ASP A 267 -2.17 -11.74 -11.30
N LEU A 268 -1.10 -12.44 -10.93
CA LEU A 268 -0.19 -12.01 -9.87
C LEU A 268 1.21 -11.70 -10.38
N ILE A 269 1.79 -10.59 -9.91
CA ILE A 269 3.25 -10.39 -9.93
C ILE A 269 3.76 -10.59 -8.51
N VAL A 270 4.75 -11.47 -8.36
CA VAL A 270 5.29 -11.87 -7.05
C VAL A 270 6.82 -11.82 -7.03
N GLY A 271 7.36 -11.07 -6.08
CA GLY A 271 8.77 -11.13 -5.71
C GLY A 271 9.01 -12.29 -4.75
N GLN A 272 10.10 -13.02 -4.91
CA GLN A 272 10.54 -14.01 -3.93
C GLN A 272 11.24 -13.27 -2.78
N ALA A 273 10.52 -13.02 -1.69
CA ALA A 273 10.98 -12.16 -0.62
C ALA A 273 12.26 -12.69 0.07
N HIS A 274 12.44 -14.02 0.10
CA HIS A 274 13.55 -14.72 0.75
C HIS A 274 14.29 -15.71 -0.16
N ASP A 275 14.14 -15.58 -1.49
CA ASP A 275 14.82 -16.40 -2.49
C ASP A 275 15.14 -15.56 -3.75
N PHE A 276 15.66 -16.17 -4.80
CA PHE A 276 15.80 -15.56 -6.11
C PHE A 276 14.50 -15.65 -6.89
N GLY A 277 14.15 -14.54 -7.55
CA GLY A 277 13.10 -14.57 -8.55
C GLY A 277 12.05 -13.47 -8.43
N LEU A 278 11.64 -12.99 -9.59
CA LEU A 278 10.45 -12.21 -9.87
C LEU A 278 9.61 -13.02 -10.85
N HIS A 279 8.34 -13.20 -10.54
CA HIS A 279 7.48 -14.09 -11.32
C HIS A 279 6.14 -13.45 -11.64
N TRP A 280 5.64 -13.76 -12.82
CA TRP A 280 4.26 -13.52 -13.21
C TRP A 280 3.49 -14.85 -13.15
N TRP A 281 2.40 -14.88 -12.40
CA TRP A 281 1.48 -15.99 -12.35
C TRP A 281 0.26 -15.61 -13.16
N GLU A 282 0.22 -16.08 -14.40
CA GLU A 282 -0.88 -15.91 -15.33
C GLU A 282 -2.07 -16.76 -14.86
N GLN A 283 -3.21 -16.10 -14.63
CA GLN A 283 -4.46 -16.77 -14.36
C GLN A 283 -5.00 -17.34 -15.68
N LEU A 284 -5.08 -18.68 -15.75
CA LEU A 284 -5.73 -19.38 -16.85
C LEU A 284 -7.24 -19.47 -16.60
N PRO A 285 -8.05 -19.80 -17.63
CA PRO A 285 -9.48 -20.05 -17.43
C PRO A 285 -9.71 -21.02 -16.25
N PRO A 286 -10.60 -20.67 -15.31
CA PRO A 286 -10.80 -21.48 -14.12
C PRO A 286 -11.31 -22.88 -14.49
N ALA A 287 -10.91 -23.87 -13.71
CA ALA A 287 -11.33 -25.26 -13.87
C ALA A 287 -11.91 -25.77 -12.56
N ASP A 288 -13.05 -26.46 -12.62
CA ASP A 288 -13.74 -27.03 -11.46
C ASP A 288 -14.01 -26.02 -10.32
N GLY A 289 -14.27 -24.76 -10.68
CA GLY A 289 -14.54 -23.67 -9.73
C GLY A 289 -13.31 -23.17 -8.97
N LYS A 290 -12.10 -23.47 -9.44
CA LYS A 290 -10.83 -23.02 -8.86
C LYS A 290 -10.02 -22.20 -9.85
N LEU A 291 -9.18 -21.31 -9.31
CA LEU A 291 -8.18 -20.59 -10.09
C LEU A 291 -7.12 -21.58 -10.58
N VAL A 292 -6.64 -21.36 -11.81
CA VAL A 292 -5.60 -22.16 -12.45
C VAL A 292 -4.49 -21.23 -12.87
N TRP A 293 -3.24 -21.62 -12.59
CA TRP A 293 -2.10 -20.73 -12.74
C TRP A 293 -1.06 -21.29 -13.70
N LYS A 294 -0.46 -20.40 -14.49
CA LYS A 294 0.78 -20.65 -15.22
C LYS A 294 1.85 -19.68 -14.76
N LYS A 295 2.94 -20.22 -14.22
CA LYS A 295 4.07 -19.44 -13.72
C LYS A 295 5.04 -19.10 -14.85
N HIS A 296 5.39 -17.83 -14.96
CA HIS A 296 6.41 -17.28 -15.84
C HIS A 296 7.52 -16.64 -15.00
N LEU A 297 8.76 -16.85 -15.41
CA LEU A 297 9.91 -16.16 -14.84
C LEU A 297 10.07 -14.79 -15.52
N ILE A 298 10.16 -13.72 -14.73
CA ILE A 298 10.50 -12.38 -15.21
C ILE A 298 12.02 -12.17 -15.06
N ASP A 299 12.56 -12.40 -13.86
CA ASP A 299 13.98 -12.23 -13.55
C ASP A 299 14.37 -13.14 -12.37
N ASP A 300 15.50 -13.85 -12.44
CA ASP A 300 16.09 -14.64 -11.33
C ASP A 300 17.52 -14.21 -11.00
N THR A 301 17.95 -13.05 -11.51
CA THR A 301 19.31 -12.53 -11.33
C THR A 301 19.47 -11.76 -10.01
N VAL A 302 18.36 -11.37 -9.40
CA VAL A 302 18.30 -10.65 -8.11
C VAL A 302 17.54 -11.47 -7.08
N SER A 303 18.04 -11.44 -5.83
CA SER A 303 17.41 -12.10 -4.68
C SER A 303 16.59 -11.14 -3.84
N GLN A 304 15.67 -11.72 -3.08
CA GLN A 304 14.97 -11.08 -1.95
C GLN A 304 14.19 -9.82 -2.35
N LEU A 305 13.47 -9.91 -3.46
CA LEU A 305 12.57 -8.87 -3.94
C LEU A 305 11.35 -8.81 -3.01
N HIS A 306 11.40 -7.90 -2.03
CA HIS A 306 10.49 -7.92 -0.89
C HIS A 306 9.26 -7.02 -1.07
N VAL A 307 9.39 -5.96 -1.89
CA VAL A 307 8.33 -4.98 -2.14
C VAL A 307 8.22 -4.75 -3.64
N LEU A 308 6.98 -4.65 -4.12
CA LEU A 308 6.66 -4.33 -5.51
C LEU A 308 5.84 -3.03 -5.56
N HIS A 309 6.05 -2.23 -6.58
CA HIS A 309 5.27 -1.03 -6.85
C HIS A 309 5.14 -0.80 -8.36
N LEU A 310 4.04 -0.19 -8.78
CA LEU A 310 3.77 0.16 -10.16
C LEU A 310 3.64 1.68 -10.27
N ALA A 311 4.36 2.28 -11.21
CA ALA A 311 4.22 3.70 -11.52
C ALA A 311 4.49 3.95 -13.00
N ASP A 312 3.70 4.82 -13.63
CA ASP A 312 3.96 5.29 -14.99
C ASP A 312 5.09 6.32 -14.94
N LEU A 313 6.33 5.84 -15.09
CA LEU A 313 7.54 6.65 -15.03
C LEU A 313 7.82 7.35 -16.36
N THR A 314 7.26 6.84 -17.46
CA THR A 314 7.48 7.37 -18.81
C THR A 314 6.36 8.28 -19.31
N GLY A 315 5.21 8.30 -18.63
CA GLY A 315 4.03 9.08 -18.98
C GLY A 315 3.26 8.50 -20.17
N ASP A 316 3.46 7.22 -20.50
CA ASP A 316 2.84 6.56 -21.65
C ASP A 316 1.50 5.87 -21.29
N GLY A 317 1.09 5.94 -20.03
CA GLY A 317 -0.11 5.32 -19.48
C GLY A 317 0.04 3.85 -19.10
N SER A 318 1.24 3.26 -19.26
CA SER A 318 1.57 1.90 -18.87
C SER A 318 2.56 1.93 -17.71
N PRO A 319 2.19 1.47 -16.51
CA PRO A 319 3.09 1.56 -15.37
C PRO A 319 4.28 0.61 -15.49
N GLU A 320 5.47 1.11 -15.17
CA GLU A 320 6.65 0.29 -14.95
C GLU A 320 6.64 -0.36 -13.57
N LEU A 321 7.23 -1.56 -13.49
CA LEU A 321 7.46 -2.28 -12.23
C LEU A 321 8.72 -1.77 -11.54
N ILE A 322 8.56 -1.36 -10.29
CA ILE A 322 9.62 -0.94 -9.38
C ILE A 322 9.70 -1.96 -8.26
N THR A 323 10.90 -2.46 -7.99
CA THR A 323 11.15 -3.37 -6.86
C THR A 323 12.58 -3.19 -6.36
N GLY A 324 12.83 -3.69 -5.15
CA GLY A 324 14.12 -3.60 -4.49
C GLY A 324 14.41 -4.84 -3.65
N LYS A 325 15.71 -5.07 -3.44
CA LYS A 325 16.20 -6.13 -2.54
C LYS A 325 16.25 -5.63 -1.10
N ARG A 326 16.12 -6.57 -0.15
CA ARG A 326 16.30 -6.29 1.28
C ARG A 326 17.71 -5.81 1.61
N TYR A 327 17.85 -5.12 2.74
CA TYR A 327 19.16 -4.70 3.26
C TYR A 327 20.04 -5.89 3.69
N PHE A 328 19.45 -6.88 4.40
CA PHE A 328 20.13 -8.10 4.84
C PHE A 328 20.15 -9.20 3.76
N ALA A 329 20.13 -8.81 2.47
CA ALA A 329 20.04 -9.76 1.36
C ALA A 329 21.35 -10.48 1.02
#